data_AF-A0A7C2S7R2-F1
#
_entry.id   AF-A0A7C2S7R2-F1
#
_cell.length_a   1.000
_cell.length_b   1.000
_cell.length_c   1.000
_cell.angle_alpha   90.00
_cell.angle_beta   90.00
_cell.angle_gamma   90.00
#
_symmetry.space_group_name_H-M   'P 1'
#
loop_
_entity.id
_entity.type
_entity.pdbx_description
1 polymer ?
#
loop_
_entity_poly.entity_id
_entity_poly.type
_entity_poly.pdbx_seq_one_letter_code
_entity_poly.pdbx_strand_id
1 'polypeptide(L)'
;MDFRKEKLQLLFISLLSLPWIISFILNYHHPPLIQTFLSGMAVVSASFLISWAAETAEKDVPRSFSLAVVALLAVLPEYAVDGYFAWMAGRAGGDYVHYATANMTGANRLLVGIGWSLIAFLAFKAMKTREVELDEDQAEYFP
;
A
#
# COMPACT_ATOMS: atom_id res chain seq x y z
N MET A 1 -29.03 -4.55 3.09
CA MET A 1 -27.84 -4.77 2.23
C MET A 1 -27.13 -6.00 2.75
N ASP A 2 -26.90 -7.01 1.91
CA ASP A 2 -26.25 -8.25 2.32
C ASP A 2 -24.76 -8.19 1.92
N PHE A 3 -23.86 -7.97 2.89
CA PHE A 3 -22.42 -7.73 2.71
C PHE A 3 -21.63 -8.99 2.29
N ARG A 4 -22.20 -9.83 1.42
CA ARG A 4 -21.63 -11.14 1.09
C ARG A 4 -20.30 -11.03 0.35
N LYS A 5 -20.16 -10.08 -0.57
CA LYS A 5 -18.94 -9.91 -1.36
C LYS A 5 -17.79 -9.39 -0.51
N GLU A 6 -18.08 -8.41 0.34
CA GLU A 6 -17.12 -7.77 1.24
C GLU A 6 -16.62 -8.76 2.29
N LYS A 7 -17.52 -9.58 2.85
CA LYS A 7 -17.14 -10.69 3.75
C LYS A 7 -16.21 -11.70 3.06
N LEU A 8 -16.51 -12.05 1.80
CA LEU A 8 -15.65 -12.96 1.03
C LEU A 8 -14.27 -12.35 0.75
N GLN A 9 -14.20 -11.06 0.40
CA GLN A 9 -12.93 -10.36 0.19
C GLN A 9 -12.10 -10.31 1.48
N LEU A 10 -12.71 -9.94 2.60
CA LEU A 10 -12.04 -9.88 3.90
C LEU A 10 -11.53 -11.27 4.31
N LEU A 11 -12.35 -12.30 4.16
CA LEU A 11 -11.94 -13.67 4.43
C LEU A 11 -10.78 -14.10 3.52
N PHE A 12 -10.89 -13.85 2.21
CA PHE A 12 -9.86 -14.20 1.24
C PHE A 12 -8.51 -13.56 1.57
N ILE A 13 -8.44 -12.25 1.80
CA ILE A 13 -7.19 -11.57 2.16
C ILE A 13 -6.65 -12.09 3.50
N SER A 14 -7.52 -12.36 4.47
CA SER A 14 -7.10 -12.93 5.75
C SER A 14 -6.44 -14.30 5.56
N LEU A 15 -7.03 -15.16 4.71
CA LEU A 15 -6.52 -16.49 4.40
C LEU A 15 -5.16 -16.46 3.70
N LEU A 16 -4.86 -15.45 2.89
CA LEU A 16 -3.56 -15.32 2.21
C LEU A 16 -2.38 -15.14 3.18
N SER A 17 -2.62 -14.68 4.42
CA SER A 17 -1.59 -14.57 5.45
C SER A 17 -1.26 -15.91 6.14
N LEU A 18 -2.20 -16.86 6.12
CA LEU A 18 -2.10 -18.10 6.90
C LEU A 18 -0.94 -19.00 6.50
N PRO A 19 -0.59 -19.22 5.22
CA PRO A 19 0.51 -20.11 4.84
C PRO A 19 1.83 -19.72 5.52
N TRP A 20 2.14 -18.43 5.59
CA TRP A 20 3.34 -17.94 6.27
C TRP A 20 3.21 -18.06 7.79
N ILE A 21 2.08 -17.63 8.38
CA ILE A 21 1.87 -17.70 9.83
C ILE A 21 1.97 -19.14 10.35
N ILE A 22 1.35 -20.09 9.64
CA ILE A 22 1.43 -21.52 9.97
C ILE A 22 2.87 -22.01 9.84
N SER A 23 3.56 -21.67 8.75
CA SER A 23 4.97 -22.05 8.56
C SER A 23 5.87 -21.48 9.66
N PHE A 24 5.64 -20.23 10.06
CA PHE A 24 6.37 -19.55 11.13
C PHE A 24 6.15 -20.22 12.49
N ILE A 25 4.89 -20.48 12.86
CA ILE A 25 4.55 -21.13 14.14
C ILE A 25 5.11 -22.56 14.21
N LEU A 26 5.04 -23.31 13.11
CA LEU A 26 5.55 -24.67 13.02
C LEU A 26 7.08 -24.73 12.80
N ASN A 27 7.77 -23.59 12.70
CA ASN A 27 9.19 -23.50 12.40
C ASN A 27 9.60 -24.27 11.13
N TYR A 28 8.74 -24.26 10.12
CA TYR A 28 9.01 -24.91 8.84
C TYR A 28 9.92 -24.04 7.98
N HIS A 29 11.05 -24.61 7.55
CA HIS A 29 12.06 -23.90 6.76
C HIS A 29 11.79 -24.10 5.28
N HIS A 30 11.49 -23.00 4.58
CA HIS A 30 11.29 -23.00 3.14
C HIS A 30 12.59 -22.58 2.43
N PRO A 31 12.80 -23.00 1.17
CA PRO A 31 13.82 -22.40 0.31
C PRO A 31 13.63 -20.87 0.20
N PRO A 32 14.70 -20.08 -0.01
CA PRO A 32 14.63 -18.61 0.06
C PRO A 32 13.51 -17.99 -0.79
N LEU A 33 13.34 -18.45 -2.03
CA LEU A 33 12.30 -17.93 -2.94
C LEU A 33 10.88 -18.13 -2.37
N ILE A 34 10.59 -19.32 -1.86
CA ILE A 34 9.28 -19.66 -1.29
C ILE A 34 9.06 -18.89 0.02
N GLN A 35 10.10 -18.80 0.85
CA GLN A 35 10.06 -18.03 2.09
C GLN A 35 9.71 -16.56 1.82
N THR A 36 10.41 -15.91 0.89
CA THR A 36 10.16 -14.52 0.50
C THR A 36 8.75 -14.34 -0.07
N PHE A 37 8.29 -15.27 -0.91
CA PHE A 37 6.96 -15.19 -1.50
C PHE A 37 5.85 -15.30 -0.44
N LEU A 38 5.93 -16.29 0.45
CA LEU A 38 4.92 -16.51 1.48
C LEU A 38 4.90 -15.37 2.51
N SER A 39 6.07 -14.95 2.99
CA SER A 39 6.15 -13.85 3.96
C SER A 39 5.73 -12.52 3.33
N GLY A 40 6.16 -12.23 2.10
CA GLY A 40 5.75 -11.04 1.36
C GLY A 40 4.24 -10.99 1.12
N MET A 41 3.63 -12.12 0.74
CA MET A 41 2.18 -12.23 0.59
C MET A 41 1.43 -11.98 1.91
N ALA A 42 1.96 -12.47 3.03
CA ALA A 42 1.38 -12.19 4.34
C ALA A 42 1.49 -10.69 4.72
N VAL A 43 2.64 -10.05 4.42
CA VAL A 43 2.84 -8.61 4.65
C VAL A 43 1.87 -7.77 3.82
N VAL A 44 1.73 -8.07 2.52
CA VAL A 44 0.76 -7.36 1.64
C VAL A 44 -0.67 -7.61 2.10
N SER A 45 -1.00 -8.84 2.50
CA SER A 45 -2.35 -9.13 3.01
C SER A 45 -2.66 -8.33 4.26
N ALA A 46 -1.71 -8.24 5.20
CA ALA A 46 -1.84 -7.44 6.40
C ALA A 46 -1.98 -5.94 6.09
N SER A 47 -1.27 -5.41 5.09
CA SER A 47 -1.38 -3.99 4.72
C SER A 47 -2.77 -3.61 4.19
N PHE A 48 -3.41 -4.50 3.43
CA PHE A 48 -4.81 -4.33 3.03
C PHE A 48 -5.76 -4.35 4.22
N LEU A 49 -5.59 -5.29 5.15
CA LEU A 49 -6.41 -5.38 6.36
C LEU A 49 -6.28 -4.13 7.24
N ILE A 50 -5.05 -3.63 7.42
CA ILE A 50 -4.79 -2.39 8.15
C ILE A 50 -5.42 -1.18 7.44
N SER A 51 -5.31 -1.10 6.11
CA SER A 51 -5.91 -0.01 5.33
C SER A 51 -7.44 0.01 5.47
N TRP A 52 -8.10 -1.14 5.41
CA TRP A 52 -9.55 -1.24 5.63
C TRP A 52 -9.96 -0.94 7.08
N ALA A 53 -9.15 -1.38 8.05
CA ALA A 53 -9.37 -1.02 9.45
C ALA A 53 -9.25 0.50 9.66
N ALA A 54 -8.26 1.14 9.04
CA ALA A 54 -8.05 2.58 9.10
C ALA A 54 -9.20 3.36 8.44
N GLU A 55 -9.64 2.96 7.25
CA GLU A 55 -10.77 3.57 6.55
C GLU A 55 -12.09 3.41 7.33
N THR A 56 -12.25 2.28 8.03
CA THR A 56 -13.40 2.09 8.93
C THR A 56 -13.32 3.01 10.14
N ALA A 57 -12.13 3.15 10.74
CA ALA A 57 -11.90 4.01 11.90
C ALA A 57 -11.96 5.51 11.57
N GLU A 58 -11.68 5.91 10.33
CA GLU A 58 -11.78 7.31 9.83
C GLU A 58 -13.14 7.93 10.14
N LYS A 59 -14.20 7.12 10.15
CA LYS A 59 -15.57 7.57 10.41
C LYS A 59 -15.75 8.28 11.75
N ASP A 60 -14.83 8.05 12.69
CA ASP A 60 -14.88 8.56 14.05
C ASP A 60 -13.90 9.72 14.32
N VAL A 61 -13.16 10.22 13.31
CA VAL A 61 -12.05 11.18 13.48
C VAL A 61 -12.09 12.33 12.47
N PRO A 62 -11.56 13.54 12.77
CA PRO A 62 -11.51 14.64 11.81
C PRO A 62 -10.78 14.29 10.51
N ARG A 63 -11.38 14.67 9.38
CA ARG A 63 -10.96 14.30 8.01
C ARG A 63 -9.49 14.60 7.69
N SER A 64 -8.97 15.73 8.14
CA SER A 64 -7.57 16.14 7.90
C SER A 64 -6.57 15.27 8.66
N PHE A 65 -6.91 14.83 9.87
CA PHE A 65 -6.09 13.90 10.64
C PHE A 65 -6.16 12.49 10.04
N SER A 66 -7.36 12.06 9.63
CA SER A 66 -7.53 10.72 9.08
C SER A 66 -6.76 10.49 7.80
N LEU A 67 -6.80 11.44 6.84
CA LEU A 67 -6.09 11.28 5.58
C LEU A 67 -4.59 11.03 5.78
N ALA A 68 -3.95 11.75 6.71
CA ALA A 68 -2.54 11.57 7.03
C ALA A 68 -2.28 10.21 7.69
N VAL A 69 -3.14 9.78 8.61
CA VAL A 69 -3.01 8.48 9.30
C VAL A 69 -3.22 7.32 8.32
N VAL A 70 -4.23 7.37 7.47
CA VAL A 70 -4.49 6.37 6.44
C VAL A 70 -3.32 6.29 5.46
N ALA A 71 -2.79 7.45 5.03
CA ALA A 71 -1.62 7.48 4.15
C ALA A 71 -0.37 6.84 4.80
N LEU A 72 -0.14 7.10 6.10
CA LEU A 72 0.96 6.47 6.84
C LEU A 72 0.77 4.96 6.99
N LEU A 73 -0.44 4.53 7.35
CA LEU A 73 -0.77 3.11 7.54
C LEU A 73 -0.70 2.33 6.21
N ALA A 74 -1.00 2.97 5.08
CA ALA A 74 -0.89 2.36 3.76
C ALA A 74 0.55 1.99 3.38
N VAL A 75 1.54 2.73 3.90
CA VAL A 75 2.98 2.49 3.63
C VAL A 75 3.67 1.75 4.78
N LEU A 76 2.93 1.24 5.76
CA LEU A 76 3.47 0.56 6.94
C LEU A 76 4.40 -0.63 6.62
N PRO A 77 4.15 -1.45 5.58
CA PRO A 77 5.10 -2.48 5.16
C PRO A 77 6.51 -1.96 4.86
N GLU A 78 6.62 -0.77 4.25
CA GLU A 78 7.91 -0.17 3.92
C GLU A 78 8.66 0.19 5.20
N TYR A 79 7.98 0.81 6.17
CA TYR A 79 8.55 1.11 7.48
C TYR A 79 8.98 -0.15 8.25
N ALA A 80 8.25 -1.26 8.11
CA ALA A 80 8.62 -2.52 8.73
C ALA A 80 9.92 -3.10 8.14
N VAL A 81 10.08 -3.05 6.82
CA VAL A 81 11.28 -3.54 6.12
C VAL A 81 12.48 -2.63 6.36
N ASP A 82 12.31 -1.31 6.23
CA ASP A 82 13.39 -0.34 6.48
C ASP A 82 13.83 -0.37 7.94
N GLY A 83 12.85 -0.45 8.87
CA GLY A 83 13.10 -0.63 10.30
C GLY A 83 13.87 -1.91 10.61
N TYR A 84 13.59 -3.01 9.91
CA TYR A 84 14.38 -4.25 10.04
C TYR A 84 15.83 -4.04 9.58
N PHE A 85 16.06 -3.38 8.43
CA PHE A 85 17.41 -3.11 7.97
C PHE A 85 18.17 -2.18 8.92
N ALA A 86 17.54 -1.11 9.41
CA ALA A 86 18.13 -0.20 10.39
C ALA A 86 18.46 -0.92 11.72
N TRP A 87 17.56 -1.79 12.19
CA TRP A 87 17.80 -2.60 13.38
C TRP A 87 19.00 -3.55 13.20
N MET A 88 19.07 -4.24 12.06
CA MET A 88 20.18 -5.13 11.73
C MET A 88 21.48 -4.36 11.51
N ALA A 89 21.43 -3.14 10.98
CA ALA A 89 22.59 -2.25 10.86
C ALA A 89 23.19 -1.92 12.24
N GLY A 90 22.35 -1.60 13.22
CA GLY A 90 22.80 -1.34 14.60
C GLY A 90 23.31 -2.59 15.32
N ARG A 91 22.74 -3.76 15.03
CA ARG A 91 23.08 -5.02 15.72
C ARG A 91 24.28 -5.76 15.12
N ALA A 92 24.35 -5.84 13.80
CA ALA A 92 25.32 -6.65 13.06
C ALA A 92 26.27 -5.81 12.18
N GLY A 93 25.92 -4.55 11.88
CA GLY A 93 26.72 -3.71 10.99
C GLY A 93 26.81 -4.27 9.56
N GLY A 94 27.94 -4.01 8.91
CA GLY A 94 28.21 -4.46 7.54
C GLY A 94 27.24 -3.87 6.52
N ASP A 95 26.84 -4.68 5.55
CA ASP A 95 26.00 -4.23 4.43
C ASP A 95 24.63 -3.70 4.85
N TYR A 96 24.12 -4.08 6.03
CA TYR A 96 22.84 -3.59 6.54
C TYR A 96 22.81 -2.05 6.71
N VAL A 97 23.96 -1.43 6.99
CA VAL A 97 24.08 0.04 7.04
C VAL A 97 23.73 0.65 5.69
N HIS A 98 24.20 0.03 4.60
CA HIS A 98 23.90 0.47 3.25
C HIS A 98 22.48 0.09 2.83
N TYR A 99 21.99 -1.08 3.23
CA TYR A 99 20.63 -1.54 2.89
C TYR A 99 19.55 -0.62 3.46
N ALA A 100 19.69 -0.13 4.69
CA ALA A 100 18.72 0.80 5.27
C ALA A 100 18.60 2.08 4.42
N THR A 101 19.72 2.75 4.14
CA THR A 101 19.68 3.99 3.34
C THR A 101 19.27 3.72 1.89
N ALA A 102 19.69 2.60 1.30
CA ALA A 102 19.32 2.22 -0.06
C ALA A 102 17.81 1.92 -0.17
N ASN A 103 17.22 1.23 0.81
CA ASN A 103 15.79 0.94 0.84
C ASN A 103 14.98 2.24 1.01
N MET A 104 15.28 3.06 2.03
CA MET A 104 14.61 4.34 2.26
C MET A 104 14.66 5.27 1.04
N THR A 105 15.83 5.41 0.39
CA THR A 105 15.96 6.26 -0.80
C THR A 105 15.31 5.64 -2.03
N GLY A 106 15.37 4.31 -2.17
CA GLY A 106 14.69 3.57 -3.24
C GLY A 106 13.19 3.74 -3.18
N ALA A 107 12.57 3.60 -2.00
CA ALA A 107 11.14 3.77 -1.78
C ALA A 107 10.67 5.17 -2.20
N ASN A 108 11.37 6.22 -1.75
CA ASN A 108 11.04 7.60 -2.11
C ASN A 108 11.14 7.85 -3.62
N ARG A 109 12.16 7.30 -4.28
CA ARG A 109 12.33 7.42 -5.74
C ARG A 109 11.25 6.65 -6.49
N LEU A 110 10.87 5.45 -6.04
CA LEU A 110 9.80 4.68 -6.66
C LEU A 110 8.44 5.35 -6.46
N LEU A 111 8.17 5.92 -5.29
CA LEU A 111 6.91 6.62 -5.00
C LEU A 111 6.69 7.79 -5.98
N VAL A 112 7.68 8.66 -6.12
CA VAL A 112 7.56 9.84 -7.00
C VAL A 112 7.74 9.45 -8.47
N GLY A 113 8.78 8.68 -8.78
CA GLY A 113 9.16 8.35 -10.15
C GLY A 113 8.18 7.42 -10.85
N ILE A 114 7.67 6.41 -10.15
CA ILE A 114 6.74 5.41 -10.71
C ILE A 114 5.33 5.61 -10.19
N GLY A 115 5.15 5.74 -8.87
CA GLY A 115 3.83 5.84 -8.25
C GLY A 115 3.05 7.05 -8.77
N TRP A 116 3.58 8.26 -8.61
CA TRP A 116 2.89 9.49 -9.00
C TRP A 116 2.73 9.61 -10.52
N SER A 117 3.77 9.26 -11.29
CA SER A 117 3.71 9.33 -12.75
C SER A 117 2.66 8.38 -13.34
N LEU A 118 2.56 7.15 -12.82
CA LEU A 118 1.56 6.17 -13.24
C LEU A 118 0.14 6.64 -12.88
N ILE A 119 -0.08 7.13 -11.66
CA ILE A 119 -1.39 7.65 -11.23
C ILE A 119 -1.80 8.84 -12.10
N ALA A 120 -0.89 9.79 -12.34
CA ALA A 120 -1.15 10.95 -13.19
C ALA A 120 -1.49 10.54 -14.64
N PHE A 121 -0.76 9.58 -15.21
CA PHE A 121 -1.02 9.04 -16.54
C PHE A 121 -2.41 8.38 -16.64
N LEU A 122 -2.77 7.55 -15.65
CA LEU A 122 -4.08 6.90 -15.59
C LEU A 122 -5.21 7.92 -15.43
N ALA A 123 -5.02 8.94 -14.58
CA ALA A 123 -5.98 10.02 -14.40
C ALA A 123 -6.19 10.81 -15.70
N PHE A 124 -5.11 11.16 -16.39
CA PHE A 124 -5.17 11.85 -17.68
C PHE A 124 -5.98 11.03 -18.72
N LYS A 125 -5.71 9.72 -18.81
CA LYS A 125 -6.45 8.82 -19.71
C LYS A 125 -7.94 8.76 -19.36
N ALA A 126 -8.28 8.68 -18.07
CA ALA A 126 -9.67 8.62 -17.60
C ALA A 126 -10.44 9.94 -17.83
N MET A 127 -9.77 11.08 -17.74
CA MET A 127 -10.39 12.39 -18.00
C MET A 127 -10.65 12.64 -19.49
N LYS A 128 -9.81 12.12 -20.39
CA LYS A 128 -9.96 12.29 -21.85
C LYS A 128 -11.27 11.70 -22.41
N THR A 129 -11.94 10.82 -21.66
CA THR A 129 -13.22 10.19 -22.04
C THR A 129 -14.48 10.98 -21.65
N ARG A 130 -14.35 12.15 -21.00
CA ARG A 130 -15.48 13.07 -20.83
C ARG A 130 -15.41 14.13 -21.92
N GLU A 131 -16.28 14.02 -22.93
CA GLU A 131 -16.59 15.19 -23.77
C GLU A 131 -17.04 16.32 -22.84
N VAL A 132 -16.38 17.47 -22.98
CA VAL A 132 -16.79 18.69 -22.30
C VAL A 132 -18.01 19.18 -23.05
N GLU A 133 -19.20 18.84 -22.54
CA GLU A 133 -20.45 19.44 -22.97
C GLU A 133 -20.35 20.93 -22.59
N LEU A 134 -20.19 21.79 -23.60
CA LEU A 134 -20.15 23.23 -23.42
C LEU A 134 -21.61 23.68 -23.22
N ASP A 135 -21.90 24.28 -22.07
CA ASP A 135 -23.19 24.94 -21.83
C ASP A 135 -23.45 25.97 -22.95
N GLU A 136 -24.60 25.89 -23.61
CA GLU A 136 -25.00 26.76 -24.74
C GLU A 136 -24.97 28.26 -24.36
N ASP A 137 -25.10 28.59 -23.06
CA ASP A 137 -25.05 29.96 -22.53
C ASP A 137 -23.68 30.65 -22.70
N GLN A 138 -22.60 29.91 -22.98
CA GLN A 138 -21.26 30.48 -23.21
C GLN A 138 -21.01 30.85 -24.69
N ALA A 139 -21.87 30.42 -25.62
CA ALA A 139 -21.73 30.72 -27.05
C ALA A 139 -22.30 32.10 -27.44
N GLU A 140 -23.16 32.70 -26.61
CA GLU A 140 -23.83 33.98 -26.90
C GLU A 140 -22.96 35.22 -26.56
N TYR A 141 -21.79 35.03 -25.95
CA TYR A 141 -20.93 36.14 -25.49
C TYR A 141 -19.70 36.44 -26.37
N PHE A 142 -19.55 35.77 -27.52
CA PHE A 142 -18.48 36.08 -28.48
C PHE A 142 -19.06 36.74 -29.74
N PRO A 143 -18.66 37.99 -30.07
CA PRO A 143 -19.10 38.69 -31.28
C PRO A 143 -18.49 38.11 -32.56
#